data_AF-A0A607PF42-F1
#
_entry.id   AF-A0A607PF42-F1
#
_cell.length_a   1.000
_cell.length_b   1.000
_cell.length_c   1.000
_cell.angle_alpha   90.00
_cell.angle_beta   90.00
_cell.angle_gamma   90.00
#
_symmetry.space_group_name_H-M   'P 1'
#
loop_
_entity.id
_entity.type
_entity.pdbx_description
1 polymer ?
#
loop_
_entity_poly.entity_id
_entity_poly.type
_entity_poly.pdbx_seq_one_letter_code
_entity_poly.pdbx_strand_id
1 'polypeptide(L)'
;MKNAPNLKYLPKEKFTEAIIFAGTDAYAHAKGWEEGLGKQIAEDTTPPIYLGPKQLAELDNLQIVDKDRRSARVYIAGDIEPILINAIGEKLARAGVQDAKLYKGIPDRQPEDWHDYLERIRADSVVVDLPVTKREPAHSGVAPALNQMGASQRGEVLLAHYDGDLAIHADSDTVHHYNGVVWNPLPDKELQREMAQIYIDAEVAYSQNAIKSAVETMKLSLPVMGVTARNLIGFSNGVFDTRTGQFRQHSKTDWLLIASELPFSPPAEGETLVSHAPNFWKWLRRSVANNDRKTDRVLAALFMVLANRYDWQLFLEVTGPGGSGKSVMAEICTMLAGKANTVSASMKALEDARDRALVVGYSLIIMPDMTRYAGDGAGIKAITGGDKVSIDPKHKAPYSTRIQAVVLAVNNNAMTFSDRSGGISRRRVIFNFSEVVPENERDSMLAEKIEGELAVVIRHLLTRFADQDEARRLLYEQQKSEEALAIKREGDSLVDFCGYLMASVVCDGMFIGNAEIVPFSPRKYLYHAYLAYMRANGLSKPVSLMRFGTDMPGAMAEYGKEYQKRKTKHGIRSNVTLHDDSGDWMPSCATTTENEGVE
;
A
#
# COMPACT_ATOMS: atom_id res chain seq x y z
N MET A 1 12.48 12.65 -48.30
CA MET A 1 12.85 11.41 -47.57
C MET A 1 13.70 10.56 -48.48
N LYS A 2 14.73 9.90 -47.94
CA LYS A 2 15.49 8.89 -48.68
C LYS A 2 14.69 7.59 -48.71
N ASN A 3 14.82 6.78 -49.77
CA ASN A 3 14.19 5.47 -49.84
C ASN A 3 15.11 4.41 -49.22
N ALA A 4 14.53 3.46 -48.49
CA ALA A 4 15.25 2.30 -48.01
C ALA A 4 15.80 1.47 -49.20
N PRO A 5 16.91 0.75 -48.99
CA PRO A 5 17.42 -0.20 -49.98
C PRO A 5 16.32 -1.15 -50.44
N ASN A 6 16.33 -1.48 -51.74
CA ASN A 6 15.36 -2.37 -52.40
C ASN A 6 13.88 -1.93 -52.38
N LEU A 7 13.50 -0.82 -51.73
CA LEU A 7 12.12 -0.32 -51.73
C LEU A 7 11.55 -0.14 -53.15
N LYS A 8 12.39 0.31 -54.09
CA LYS A 8 12.02 0.53 -55.50
C LYS A 8 11.63 -0.75 -56.26
N TYR A 9 11.96 -1.93 -55.73
CA TYR A 9 11.65 -3.21 -56.34
C TYR A 9 10.32 -3.82 -55.85
N LEU A 10 9.67 -3.22 -54.84
CA LEU A 10 8.35 -3.66 -54.40
C LEU A 10 7.36 -3.66 -55.58
N PRO A 11 6.50 -4.69 -55.71
CA PRO A 11 5.48 -4.75 -56.75
C PRO A 11 4.56 -3.53 -56.70
N LYS A 12 4.11 -3.07 -57.88
CA LYS A 12 3.16 -1.94 -57.98
C LYS A 12 1.83 -2.24 -57.29
N GLU A 13 1.47 -3.51 -57.16
CA GLU A 13 0.29 -3.97 -56.43
C GLU A 13 0.47 -3.78 -54.92
N LYS A 14 -0.48 -3.05 -54.31
CA LYS A 14 -0.43 -2.62 -52.89
C LYS A 14 -0.92 -3.68 -51.90
N PHE A 15 -1.48 -4.77 -52.42
CA PHE A 15 -1.91 -5.93 -51.63
C PHE A 15 -0.80 -6.97 -51.45
N THR A 16 0.26 -6.91 -52.26
CA THR A 16 1.44 -7.75 -52.06
C THR A 16 2.16 -7.32 -50.77
N GLU A 17 2.54 -8.28 -49.95
CA GLU A 17 3.22 -8.00 -48.67
C GLU A 17 4.64 -7.44 -48.93
N ALA A 18 5.07 -6.43 -48.16
CA ALA A 18 6.46 -5.97 -48.19
C ALA A 18 7.30 -6.77 -47.18
N ILE A 19 8.45 -7.29 -47.62
CA ILE A 19 9.37 -8.05 -46.73
C ILE A 19 10.55 -7.16 -46.33
N ILE A 20 10.77 -7.04 -45.02
CA ILE A 20 11.78 -6.18 -44.41
C ILE A 20 12.66 -7.01 -43.47
N PHE A 21 13.98 -6.99 -43.66
CA PHE A 21 14.96 -7.49 -42.70
C PHE A 21 15.55 -6.32 -41.91
N ALA A 22 15.61 -6.43 -40.58
CA ALA A 22 16.12 -5.36 -39.71
C ALA A 22 17.07 -5.90 -38.64
N GLY A 23 18.23 -5.26 -38.50
CA GLY A 23 19.27 -5.62 -37.53
C GLY A 23 20.68 -5.66 -38.13
N THR A 24 21.68 -6.03 -37.32
CA THR A 24 23.09 -6.05 -37.72
C THR A 24 23.38 -6.87 -38.97
N ASP A 25 22.64 -7.96 -39.18
CA ASP A 25 22.84 -8.92 -40.28
C ASP A 25 21.80 -8.78 -41.41
N ALA A 26 21.01 -7.71 -41.40
CA ALA A 26 19.90 -7.50 -42.35
C ALA A 26 20.31 -7.62 -43.82
N TYR A 27 21.49 -7.13 -44.19
CA TYR A 27 22.00 -7.22 -45.58
C TYR A 27 22.31 -8.67 -45.98
N ALA A 28 22.94 -9.45 -45.09
CA ALA A 28 23.29 -10.85 -45.37
C ALA A 28 22.04 -11.71 -45.54
N HIS A 29 21.02 -11.50 -44.68
CA HIS A 29 19.74 -12.19 -44.78
C HIS A 29 18.95 -11.79 -46.03
N ALA A 30 18.93 -10.50 -46.39
CA ALA A 30 18.29 -10.04 -47.63
C ALA A 30 18.95 -10.63 -48.88
N LYS A 31 20.28 -10.73 -48.89
CA LYS A 31 21.02 -11.37 -49.99
C LYS A 31 20.73 -12.88 -50.09
N GLY A 32 20.68 -13.58 -48.95
CA GLY A 32 20.30 -15.00 -48.92
C GLY A 32 18.84 -15.25 -49.35
N TRP A 33 17.95 -14.30 -49.10
CA TRP A 33 16.56 -14.32 -49.60
C TRP A 33 16.52 -14.28 -51.14
N GLU A 34 17.30 -13.38 -51.75
CA GLU A 34 17.43 -13.25 -53.21
C GLU A 34 18.09 -14.48 -53.86
N GLU A 35 19.07 -15.09 -53.19
CA GLU A 35 19.84 -16.25 -53.70
C GLU A 35 19.07 -17.58 -53.65
N GLY A 36 17.86 -17.63 -53.04
CA GLY A 36 16.94 -18.77 -53.18
C GLY A 36 15.96 -19.02 -52.04
N LEU A 37 16.19 -18.46 -50.84
CA LEU A 37 15.32 -18.69 -49.68
C LEU A 37 13.91 -18.09 -49.87
N GLY A 38 13.79 -16.94 -50.54
CA GLY A 38 12.49 -16.30 -50.79
C GLY A 38 11.56 -17.15 -51.66
N LYS A 39 12.12 -17.79 -52.69
CA LYS A 39 11.40 -18.71 -53.58
C LYS A 39 10.96 -19.99 -52.87
N GLN A 40 11.72 -20.47 -51.88
CA GLN A 40 11.42 -21.69 -51.12
C GLN A 40 10.41 -21.45 -49.97
N ILE A 41 10.43 -20.27 -49.35
CA ILE A 41 9.67 -19.97 -48.13
C ILE A 41 8.37 -19.22 -48.43
N ALA A 42 8.36 -18.35 -49.44
CA ALA A 42 7.23 -17.45 -49.71
C ALA A 42 6.84 -17.37 -51.20
N GLU A 43 7.45 -18.20 -52.06
CA GLU A 43 7.34 -18.10 -53.54
C GLU A 43 7.65 -16.69 -54.09
N ASP A 44 8.40 -15.90 -53.32
CA ASP A 44 8.68 -14.50 -53.63
C ASP A 44 10.06 -14.35 -54.30
N THR A 45 10.09 -13.68 -55.44
CA THR A 45 11.30 -13.35 -56.19
C THR A 45 11.68 -11.87 -56.08
N THR A 46 10.97 -11.11 -55.24
CA THR A 46 11.22 -9.69 -55.01
C THR A 46 12.40 -9.50 -54.05
N PRO A 47 13.39 -8.67 -54.40
CA PRO A 47 14.43 -8.23 -53.47
C PRO A 47 13.83 -7.63 -52.19
N PRO A 48 14.07 -8.20 -50.99
CA PRO A 48 13.50 -7.68 -49.76
C PRO A 48 14.23 -6.40 -49.33
N ILE A 49 13.54 -5.59 -48.56
CA ILE A 49 14.08 -4.36 -47.98
C ILE A 49 14.99 -4.75 -46.82
N TYR A 50 16.14 -4.10 -46.68
CA TYR A 50 17.02 -4.33 -45.53
C TYR A 50 17.35 -3.03 -44.80
N LEU A 51 17.28 -3.10 -43.47
CA LEU A 51 17.56 -2.04 -42.53
C LEU A 51 18.75 -2.47 -41.65
N GLY A 52 19.96 -2.27 -42.16
CA GLY A 52 21.20 -2.48 -41.40
C GLY A 52 21.54 -1.30 -40.49
N PRO A 53 22.65 -1.34 -39.74
CA PRO A 53 23.02 -0.30 -38.77
C PRO A 53 23.01 1.12 -39.33
N LYS A 54 23.45 1.30 -40.59
CA LYS A 54 23.43 2.61 -41.28
C LYS A 54 22.02 3.10 -41.59
N GLN A 55 21.11 2.21 -41.97
CA GLN A 55 19.72 2.55 -42.29
C GLN A 55 18.90 2.80 -41.02
N LEU A 56 19.15 2.02 -39.97
CA LEU A 56 18.51 2.18 -38.66
C LEU A 56 18.90 3.50 -37.99
N ALA A 57 20.16 3.94 -38.13
CA ALA A 57 20.61 5.25 -37.64
C ALA A 57 19.94 6.45 -38.37
N GLU A 58 19.46 6.25 -39.60
CA GLU A 58 18.75 7.27 -40.39
C GLU A 58 17.23 7.00 -40.51
N LEU A 59 16.67 6.11 -39.68
CA LEU A 59 15.31 5.59 -39.85
C LEU A 59 14.23 6.68 -39.90
N ASP A 60 14.40 7.76 -39.12
CA ASP A 60 13.48 8.90 -39.08
C ASP A 60 13.34 9.61 -40.43
N ASN A 61 14.40 9.63 -41.23
CA ASN A 61 14.43 10.28 -42.55
C ASN A 61 14.32 9.29 -43.72
N LEU A 62 14.14 8.01 -43.41
CA LEU A 62 14.04 6.91 -44.36
C LEU A 62 12.57 6.48 -44.56
N GLN A 63 12.22 6.24 -45.83
CA GLN A 63 10.97 5.59 -46.21
C GLN A 63 11.23 4.09 -46.34
N ILE A 64 10.55 3.28 -45.53
CA ILE A 64 10.76 1.83 -45.44
C ILE A 64 9.66 0.99 -46.09
N VAL A 65 8.56 1.63 -46.50
CA VAL A 65 7.47 1.02 -47.26
C VAL A 65 6.81 2.11 -48.12
N ASP A 66 6.22 1.73 -49.25
CA ASP A 66 5.45 2.64 -50.09
C ASP A 66 4.08 2.96 -49.49
N LYS A 67 3.58 4.17 -49.77
CA LYS A 67 2.29 4.63 -49.27
C LYS A 67 1.17 3.68 -49.71
N ASP A 68 0.20 3.49 -48.82
CA ASP A 68 -1.03 2.72 -49.02
C ASP A 68 -0.84 1.20 -49.19
N ARG A 69 0.37 0.67 -48.95
CA ARG A 69 0.57 -0.78 -48.89
C ARG A 69 -0.12 -1.34 -47.65
N ARG A 70 -0.90 -2.41 -47.80
CA ARG A 70 -1.74 -2.93 -46.71
C ARG A 70 -1.01 -3.87 -45.76
N SER A 71 -0.01 -4.62 -46.21
CA SER A 71 0.65 -5.64 -45.41
C SER A 71 2.17 -5.59 -45.46
N ALA A 72 2.81 -5.91 -44.33
CA ALA A 72 4.27 -6.00 -44.23
C ALA A 72 4.75 -7.11 -43.28
N ARG A 73 5.91 -7.67 -43.60
CA ARG A 73 6.64 -8.62 -42.77
C ARG A 73 7.95 -8.03 -42.32
N VAL A 74 8.24 -8.14 -41.03
CA VAL A 74 9.53 -7.71 -40.47
C VAL A 74 10.24 -8.90 -39.86
N TYR A 75 11.45 -9.20 -40.33
CA TYR A 75 12.34 -10.21 -39.78
C TYR A 75 13.48 -9.54 -39.02
N ILE A 76 13.68 -9.94 -37.76
CA ILE A 76 14.88 -9.57 -37.01
C ILE A 76 16.06 -10.39 -37.55
N ALA A 77 17.12 -9.70 -37.97
CA ALA A 77 18.32 -10.27 -38.55
C ALA A 77 19.55 -9.80 -37.76
N GLY A 78 20.05 -10.65 -36.86
CA GLY A 78 21.09 -10.29 -35.89
C GLY A 78 20.55 -9.45 -34.74
N ASP A 79 21.36 -8.56 -34.21
CA ASP A 79 21.01 -7.70 -33.07
C ASP A 79 20.29 -6.42 -33.52
N ILE A 80 19.27 -6.02 -32.76
CA ILE A 80 18.54 -4.74 -32.95
C ILE A 80 18.02 -4.26 -31.60
N GLU A 81 18.13 -2.95 -31.35
CA GLU A 81 17.61 -2.36 -30.12
C GLU A 81 16.06 -2.37 -30.12
N PRO A 82 15.40 -2.70 -28.99
CA PRO A 82 13.93 -2.74 -28.91
C PRO A 82 13.23 -1.44 -29.34
N ILE A 83 13.85 -0.28 -29.08
CA ILE A 83 13.30 1.02 -29.47
C ILE A 83 13.22 1.18 -31.00
N LEU A 84 14.17 0.61 -31.75
CA LEU A 84 14.20 0.65 -33.21
C LEU A 84 13.15 -0.27 -33.83
N ILE A 85 12.80 -1.38 -33.16
CA ILE A 85 11.69 -2.25 -33.56
C ILE A 85 10.36 -1.48 -33.49
N ASN A 86 10.14 -0.74 -32.40
CA ASN A 86 8.95 0.11 -32.25
C ASN A 86 8.92 1.22 -33.30
N ALA A 87 10.05 1.87 -33.58
CA ALA A 87 10.15 2.91 -34.61
C ALA A 87 9.83 2.39 -36.02
N ILE A 88 10.22 1.14 -36.35
CA ILE A 88 9.81 0.47 -37.60
C ILE A 88 8.28 0.29 -37.62
N GLY A 89 7.70 -0.18 -36.52
CA GLY A 89 6.25 -0.32 -36.37
C GLY A 89 5.49 0.99 -36.58
N GLU A 90 5.92 2.08 -35.94
CA GLU A 90 5.33 3.42 -36.14
C GLU A 90 5.41 3.89 -37.60
N LYS A 91 6.54 3.63 -38.27
CA LYS A 91 6.72 3.95 -39.69
C LYS A 91 5.76 3.18 -40.59
N LEU A 92 5.52 1.90 -40.30
CA LEU A 92 4.53 1.08 -41.02
C LEU A 92 3.11 1.61 -40.78
N ALA A 93 2.75 1.94 -39.54
CA ALA A 93 1.46 2.50 -39.20
C ALA A 93 1.18 3.82 -39.94
N ARG A 94 2.16 4.76 -39.93
CA ARG A 94 2.07 6.05 -40.61
C ARG A 94 2.03 5.94 -42.14
N ALA A 95 2.57 4.87 -42.71
CA ALA A 95 2.51 4.60 -44.14
C ALA A 95 1.17 3.97 -44.59
N GLY A 96 0.30 3.61 -43.64
CA GLY A 96 -1.02 3.03 -43.90
C GLY A 96 -1.07 1.49 -43.91
N VAL A 97 -0.01 0.82 -43.42
CA VAL A 97 0.03 -0.65 -43.32
C VAL A 97 -0.95 -1.12 -42.26
N GLN A 98 -1.93 -1.93 -42.64
CA GLN A 98 -2.98 -2.42 -41.76
C GLN A 98 -2.54 -3.66 -41.00
N ASP A 99 -1.90 -4.60 -41.70
CA ASP A 99 -1.49 -5.90 -41.16
C ASP A 99 0.03 -6.03 -41.20
N ALA A 100 0.67 -6.19 -40.05
CA ALA A 100 2.09 -6.51 -40.02
C ALA A 100 2.41 -7.61 -39.03
N LYS A 101 3.48 -8.35 -39.31
CA LYS A 101 3.97 -9.43 -38.46
C LYS A 101 5.47 -9.30 -38.22
N LEU A 102 5.88 -9.42 -36.96
CA LEU A 102 7.28 -9.44 -36.55
C LEU A 102 7.72 -10.88 -36.29
N TYR A 103 8.80 -11.28 -36.95
CA TYR A 103 9.42 -12.59 -36.83
C TYR A 103 10.78 -12.45 -36.15
N LYS A 104 11.05 -13.29 -35.15
CA LYS A 104 12.36 -13.37 -34.45
C LYS A 104 13.36 -14.19 -35.27
N GLY A 105 13.51 -13.85 -36.54
CA GLY A 105 14.33 -14.56 -37.53
C GLY A 105 13.53 -15.44 -38.50
N ILE A 106 14.20 -15.90 -39.56
CA ILE A 106 13.59 -16.70 -40.64
C ILE A 106 12.94 -18.02 -40.16
N PRO A 107 13.51 -18.78 -39.19
CA PRO A 107 12.92 -20.03 -38.73
C PRO A 107 11.67 -19.88 -37.85
N ASP A 108 11.30 -18.65 -37.47
CA ASP A 108 10.21 -18.40 -36.54
C ASP A 108 8.85 -18.81 -37.14
N ARG A 109 8.12 -19.64 -36.38
CA ARG A 109 6.80 -20.17 -36.76
C ARG A 109 5.65 -19.54 -35.96
N GLN A 110 5.96 -18.67 -35.00
CA GLN A 110 4.98 -17.98 -34.15
C GLN A 110 5.27 -16.48 -34.12
N PRO A 111 5.07 -15.78 -35.25
CA PRO A 111 5.31 -14.34 -35.32
C PRO A 111 4.37 -13.55 -34.40
N GLU A 112 4.87 -12.44 -33.90
CA GLU A 112 4.07 -11.46 -33.18
C GLU A 112 3.18 -10.69 -34.17
N ASP A 113 1.89 -10.61 -33.87
CA ASP A 113 0.92 -9.88 -34.68
C ASP A 113 0.88 -8.41 -34.27
N TRP A 114 1.09 -7.52 -35.24
CA TRP A 114 1.09 -6.08 -35.04
C TRP A 114 -0.21 -5.39 -35.44
N HIS A 115 -1.27 -6.11 -35.86
CA HIS A 115 -2.54 -5.49 -36.28
C HIS A 115 -3.08 -4.47 -35.26
N ASP A 116 -3.33 -4.90 -34.02
CA ASP A 116 -3.87 -4.05 -32.94
C ASP A 116 -2.88 -2.96 -32.49
N TYR A 117 -1.58 -3.21 -32.62
CA TYR A 117 -0.53 -2.25 -32.30
C TYR A 117 -0.51 -1.10 -33.32
N LEU A 118 -0.56 -1.41 -34.62
CA LEU A 118 -0.60 -0.41 -35.67
C LEU A 118 -1.92 0.36 -35.69
N GLU A 119 -3.04 -0.29 -35.37
CA GLU A 119 -4.35 0.38 -35.26
C GLU A 119 -4.34 1.44 -34.15
N ARG A 120 -3.80 1.12 -32.97
CA ARG A 120 -3.65 2.09 -31.86
C ARG A 120 -2.83 3.31 -32.27
N ILE A 121 -1.69 3.11 -32.93
CA ILE A 121 -0.84 4.21 -33.41
C ILE A 121 -1.57 5.08 -34.44
N ARG A 122 -2.38 4.47 -35.32
CA ARG A 122 -3.21 5.21 -36.27
C ARG A 122 -4.35 5.97 -35.58
N ALA A 123 -4.99 5.38 -34.58
CA ALA A 123 -6.07 6.03 -33.84
C ALA A 123 -5.57 7.26 -33.06
N ASP A 124 -4.38 7.19 -32.48
CA ASP A 124 -3.73 8.33 -31.82
C ASP A 124 -3.38 9.48 -32.79
N SER A 125 -3.26 9.20 -34.09
CA SER A 125 -3.01 10.22 -35.12
C SER A 125 -4.28 10.84 -35.74
N VAL A 126 -5.49 10.39 -35.35
CA VAL A 126 -6.79 10.85 -35.91
C VAL A 126 -7.47 11.93 -35.04
N VAL A 127 -6.76 12.54 -34.09
CA VAL A 127 -7.27 13.69 -33.34
C VAL A 127 -7.21 14.97 -34.21
N VAL A 128 -8.31 15.20 -34.94
CA VAL A 128 -8.86 16.48 -35.40
C VAL A 128 -7.98 17.34 -36.33
N ASP A 129 -8.13 17.15 -37.65
CA ASP A 129 -7.87 18.21 -38.64
C ASP A 129 -9.05 19.21 -38.64
N LEU A 130 -8.97 20.20 -37.75
CA LEU A 130 -9.67 21.49 -37.93
C LEU A 130 -8.80 22.38 -38.83
N PRO A 131 -9.39 23.19 -39.74
CA PRO A 131 -8.62 24.07 -40.61
C PRO A 131 -8.09 25.25 -39.78
N VAL A 132 -7.04 25.02 -39.02
CA VAL A 132 -6.16 26.08 -38.56
C VAL A 132 -5.16 26.27 -39.70
N THR A 133 -5.16 27.46 -40.30
CA THR A 133 -4.06 27.92 -41.15
C THR A 133 -2.76 27.84 -40.35
N LYS A 134 -2.09 26.69 -40.40
CA LYS A 134 -0.68 26.56 -39.98
C LYS A 134 0.09 27.46 -40.93
N ARG A 135 0.45 28.65 -40.45
CA ARG A 135 1.61 29.35 -41.00
C ARG A 135 2.78 28.39 -40.83
N GLU A 136 3.32 27.92 -41.94
CA GLU A 136 4.62 27.25 -41.93
C GLU A 136 5.60 28.14 -41.16
N PRO A 137 6.44 27.59 -40.26
CA PRO A 137 7.54 28.34 -39.70
C PRO A 137 8.51 28.61 -40.85
N ALA A 138 8.40 29.80 -41.41
CA ALA A 138 9.40 30.33 -42.31
C ALA A 138 10.68 30.53 -41.50
N HIS A 139 11.70 29.76 -41.86
CA HIS A 139 13.12 29.97 -41.62
C HIS A 139 13.73 29.70 -40.21
N SER A 140 14.80 28.91 -40.28
CA SER A 140 15.93 28.75 -39.34
C SER A 140 15.66 28.01 -38.02
N GLY A 141 16.41 26.91 -37.82
CA GLY A 141 16.42 26.09 -36.61
C GLY A 141 17.06 26.80 -35.43
N VAL A 142 16.27 27.61 -34.72
CA VAL A 142 16.57 28.07 -33.36
C VAL A 142 15.31 27.83 -32.55
N ALA A 143 15.39 26.98 -31.52
CA ALA A 143 14.30 26.85 -30.55
C ALA A 143 13.97 28.26 -30.00
N PRO A 144 12.69 28.68 -29.96
CA PRO A 144 12.34 30.01 -29.48
C PRO A 144 12.90 30.22 -28.08
N ALA A 145 13.41 31.42 -27.80
CA ALA A 145 13.91 31.75 -26.45
C ALA A 145 12.76 31.56 -25.43
N LEU A 146 13.10 31.14 -24.20
CA LEU A 146 12.12 30.80 -23.14
C LEU A 146 11.06 31.89 -22.87
N ASN A 147 11.37 33.16 -23.14
CA ASN A 147 10.45 34.29 -23.02
C ASN A 147 9.47 34.45 -24.21
N GLN A 148 9.75 33.82 -25.35
CA GLN A 148 8.91 33.82 -26.56
C GLN A 148 8.02 32.57 -26.64
N MET A 149 8.33 31.54 -25.85
CA MET A 149 7.55 30.31 -25.78
C MET A 149 6.12 30.55 -25.23
N GLY A 150 5.16 29.75 -25.67
CA GLY A 150 3.84 29.63 -25.03
C GLY A 150 3.93 28.95 -23.66
N ALA A 151 2.86 29.01 -22.86
CA ALA A 151 2.84 28.37 -21.54
C ALA A 151 3.01 26.84 -21.63
N SER A 152 2.42 26.20 -22.64
CA SER A 152 2.58 24.76 -22.91
C SER A 152 4.03 24.40 -23.25
N GLN A 153 4.66 25.15 -24.15
CA GLN A 153 6.06 24.93 -24.56
C GLN A 153 7.02 25.11 -23.37
N ARG A 154 6.79 26.10 -22.50
CA ARG A 154 7.56 26.23 -21.27
C ARG A 154 7.33 25.06 -20.31
N GLY A 155 6.09 24.59 -20.22
CA GLY A 155 5.75 23.39 -19.47
C GLY A 155 6.46 22.15 -20.00
N GLU A 156 6.58 22.00 -21.32
CA GLU A 156 7.35 20.93 -21.96
C GLU A 156 8.85 21.02 -21.64
N VAL A 157 9.42 22.23 -21.59
CA VAL A 157 10.82 22.42 -21.15
C VAL A 157 11.00 21.99 -19.70
N LEU A 158 10.07 22.36 -18.80
CA LEU A 158 10.12 21.93 -17.41
C LEU A 158 9.95 20.40 -17.29
N LEU A 159 9.05 19.79 -18.06
CA LEU A 159 8.88 18.34 -18.07
C LEU A 159 10.13 17.62 -18.58
N ALA A 160 10.76 18.16 -19.62
CA ALA A 160 12.01 17.62 -20.18
C ALA A 160 13.18 17.74 -19.20
N HIS A 161 13.19 18.75 -18.32
CA HIS A 161 14.19 18.88 -17.25
C HIS A 161 14.14 17.70 -16.26
N TYR A 162 12.98 17.04 -16.13
CA TYR A 162 12.79 15.83 -15.33
C TYR A 162 12.75 14.55 -16.19
N ASP A 163 13.31 14.55 -17.40
CA ASP A 163 13.33 13.39 -18.31
C ASP A 163 11.93 12.80 -18.63
N GLY A 164 10.86 13.59 -18.47
CA GLY A 164 9.49 13.11 -18.63
C GLY A 164 8.97 12.25 -17.47
N ASP A 165 9.70 12.17 -16.36
CA ASP A 165 9.40 11.33 -15.20
C ASP A 165 8.54 12.07 -14.15
N LEU A 166 7.57 12.85 -14.62
CA LEU A 166 6.55 13.50 -13.80
C LEU A 166 5.18 12.87 -14.03
N ALA A 167 4.39 12.74 -12.97
CA ALA A 167 3.00 12.27 -12.99
C ALA A 167 2.16 13.05 -11.99
N ILE A 168 0.84 13.05 -12.17
CA ILE A 168 -0.09 13.79 -11.30
C ILE A 168 -0.97 12.85 -10.48
N HIS A 169 -1.08 13.14 -9.18
CA HIS A 169 -1.98 12.41 -8.30
C HIS A 169 -3.42 12.93 -8.45
N ALA A 170 -4.34 12.06 -8.89
CA ALA A 170 -5.70 12.44 -9.30
C ALA A 170 -6.52 13.18 -8.24
N ASP A 171 -6.44 12.78 -6.96
CA ASP A 171 -7.28 13.36 -5.91
C ASP A 171 -6.71 14.67 -5.33
N SER A 172 -5.40 14.91 -5.44
CA SER A 172 -4.72 16.01 -4.73
C SER A 172 -4.08 17.05 -5.66
N ASP A 173 -4.10 16.80 -6.98
CA ASP A 173 -3.44 17.63 -8.01
C ASP A 173 -1.93 17.83 -7.76
N THR A 174 -1.33 16.97 -6.94
CA THR A 174 0.09 17.03 -6.57
C THR A 174 0.91 16.28 -7.60
N VAL A 175 1.89 16.98 -8.19
CA VAL A 175 2.87 16.37 -9.09
C VAL A 175 3.82 15.50 -8.29
N HIS A 176 4.21 14.37 -8.85
CA HIS A 176 5.24 13.50 -8.30
C HIS A 176 6.34 13.30 -9.34
N HIS A 177 7.59 13.23 -8.87
CA HIS A 177 8.76 12.95 -9.68
C HIS A 177 9.29 11.54 -9.38
N TYR A 178 9.52 10.75 -10.41
CA TYR A 178 10.11 9.42 -10.27
C TYR A 178 11.64 9.52 -10.18
N ASN A 179 12.21 9.13 -9.04
CA ASN A 179 13.65 9.23 -8.80
C ASN A 179 14.46 7.97 -9.19
N GLY A 180 13.88 7.08 -10.00
CA GLY A 180 14.44 5.76 -10.32
C GLY A 180 14.05 4.64 -9.35
N VAL A 181 13.45 4.96 -8.21
CA VAL A 181 13.02 3.99 -7.18
C VAL A 181 11.53 4.19 -6.86
N VAL A 182 11.16 5.41 -6.48
CA VAL A 182 9.82 5.81 -6.03
C VAL A 182 9.37 7.13 -6.67
N TRP A 183 8.07 7.39 -6.61
CA TRP A 183 7.44 8.66 -6.98
C TRP A 183 7.35 9.59 -5.77
N ASN A 184 8.20 10.61 -5.73
CA ASN A 184 8.23 11.57 -4.62
C ASN A 184 7.31 12.77 -4.90
N PRO A 185 6.51 13.22 -3.93
CA PRO A 185 5.67 14.41 -4.10
C PRO A 185 6.53 15.64 -4.32
N LEU A 186 6.21 16.41 -5.35
CA LEU A 186 6.91 17.61 -5.77
C LEU A 186 5.95 18.82 -5.70
N PRO A 187 6.09 19.68 -4.67
CA PRO A 187 5.21 20.83 -4.52
C PRO A 187 5.35 21.82 -5.68
N ASP A 188 4.24 22.49 -6.03
CA ASP A 188 4.22 23.53 -7.08
C ASP A 188 5.31 24.60 -6.88
N LYS A 189 5.63 24.94 -5.63
CA LYS A 189 6.68 25.93 -5.33
C LYS A 189 8.08 25.45 -5.72
N GLU A 190 8.34 24.15 -5.65
CA GLU A 190 9.61 23.56 -6.10
C GLU A 190 9.66 23.52 -7.62
N LEU A 191 8.58 23.10 -8.29
CA LEU A 191 8.46 23.20 -9.75
C LEU A 191 8.67 24.63 -10.26
N GLN A 192 8.12 25.62 -9.57
CA GLN A 192 8.31 27.04 -9.89
C GLN A 192 9.76 27.50 -9.68
N ARG A 193 10.48 26.94 -8.70
CA ARG A 193 11.90 27.23 -8.46
C ARG A 193 12.76 26.62 -9.57
N GLU A 194 12.53 25.37 -9.95
CA GLU A 194 13.26 24.75 -11.06
C GLU A 194 13.00 25.47 -12.37
N MET A 195 11.75 25.87 -12.65
CA MET A 195 11.46 26.68 -13.82
C MET A 195 12.19 28.02 -13.79
N ALA A 196 12.29 28.68 -12.63
CA ALA A 196 13.08 29.91 -12.50
C ALA A 196 14.57 29.65 -12.77
N GLN A 197 15.11 28.54 -12.28
CA GLN A 197 16.50 28.15 -12.50
C GLN A 197 16.77 27.91 -14.00
N ILE A 198 15.87 27.23 -14.71
CA ILE A 198 15.95 27.05 -16.17
C ILE A 198 16.04 28.41 -16.91
N TYR A 199 15.26 29.40 -16.47
CA TYR A 199 15.34 30.76 -17.02
C TYR A 199 16.68 31.45 -16.73
N ILE A 200 17.19 31.31 -15.51
CA ILE A 200 18.47 31.88 -15.08
C ILE A 200 19.62 31.27 -15.89
N ASP A 201 19.64 29.94 -16.01
CA ASP A 201 20.69 29.21 -16.73
C ASP A 201 20.66 29.52 -18.24
N ALA A 202 19.49 29.84 -18.78
CA ALA A 202 19.34 30.32 -20.14
C ALA A 202 19.65 31.81 -20.33
N GLU A 203 19.98 32.54 -19.24
CA GLU A 203 20.18 33.98 -19.21
C GLU A 203 18.97 34.78 -19.75
N VAL A 204 17.76 34.27 -19.55
CA VAL A 204 16.51 34.89 -20.00
C VAL A 204 15.71 35.45 -18.82
N ALA A 205 15.26 36.70 -18.95
CA ALA A 205 14.38 37.30 -17.96
C ALA A 205 13.04 36.55 -17.83
N TYR A 206 12.57 36.38 -16.60
CA TYR A 206 11.32 35.69 -16.29
C TYR A 206 10.37 36.55 -15.46
N SER A 207 9.10 36.15 -15.43
CA SER A 207 8.09 36.74 -14.55
C SER A 207 7.38 35.66 -13.76
N GLN A 208 6.81 36.04 -12.62
CA GLN A 208 6.03 35.13 -11.78
C GLN A 208 4.88 34.47 -12.56
N ASN A 209 4.18 35.22 -13.41
CA ASN A 209 3.07 34.70 -14.21
C ASN A 209 3.56 33.71 -15.28
N ALA A 210 4.70 33.97 -15.92
CA ALA A 210 5.26 33.05 -16.91
C ALA A 210 5.65 31.70 -16.28
N ILE A 211 6.26 31.74 -15.09
CA ILE A 211 6.61 30.54 -14.31
C ILE A 211 5.34 29.79 -13.87
N LYS A 212 4.40 30.50 -13.25
CA LYS A 212 3.18 29.89 -12.73
C LYS A 212 2.36 29.23 -13.85
N SER A 213 2.16 29.93 -14.97
CA SER A 213 1.43 29.39 -16.12
C SER A 213 2.14 28.19 -16.77
N ALA A 214 3.47 28.14 -16.77
CA ALA A 214 4.22 26.98 -17.26
C ALA A 214 3.92 25.73 -16.41
N VAL A 215 3.99 25.85 -15.08
CA VAL A 215 3.68 24.76 -14.15
C VAL A 215 2.22 24.31 -14.27
N GLU A 216 1.27 25.25 -14.25
CA GLU A 216 -0.17 24.92 -14.36
C GLU A 216 -0.51 24.27 -15.70
N THR A 217 0.09 24.73 -16.80
CA THR A 217 -0.16 24.13 -18.13
C THR A 217 0.48 22.76 -18.26
N MET A 218 1.70 22.56 -17.72
CA MET A 218 2.37 21.26 -17.70
C MET A 218 1.54 20.20 -16.97
N LYS A 219 0.93 20.54 -15.82
CA LYS A 219 0.07 19.63 -15.06
C LYS A 219 -1.05 19.01 -15.90
N LEU A 220 -1.62 19.78 -16.83
CA LEU A 220 -2.72 19.32 -17.70
C LEU A 220 -2.30 18.19 -18.66
N SER A 221 -1.00 18.10 -18.99
CA SER A 221 -0.48 17.07 -19.89
C SER A 221 0.18 15.89 -19.17
N LEU A 222 0.32 15.94 -17.84
CA LEU A 222 0.96 14.86 -17.09
C LEU A 222 0.10 13.59 -17.06
N PRO A 223 0.71 12.40 -17.13
CA PRO A 223 -0.02 11.16 -16.90
C PRO A 223 -0.53 11.12 -15.47
N VAL A 224 -1.74 10.58 -15.30
CA VAL A 224 -2.30 10.32 -13.98
C VAL A 224 -1.59 9.11 -13.38
N MET A 225 -1.18 9.22 -12.11
CA MET A 225 -0.55 8.11 -11.40
C MET A 225 -1.47 6.90 -11.32
N GLY A 226 -0.89 5.72 -11.56
CA GLY A 226 -1.55 4.45 -11.28
C GLY A 226 -1.54 4.08 -9.80
N VAL A 227 -2.06 2.90 -9.49
CA VAL A 227 -2.10 2.36 -8.12
C VAL A 227 -0.93 1.41 -7.92
N THR A 228 -0.17 1.59 -6.85
CA THR A 228 0.85 0.63 -6.44
C THR A 228 0.23 -0.73 -6.16
N ALA A 229 0.74 -1.78 -6.80
CA ALA A 229 0.27 -3.12 -6.56
C ALA A 229 0.71 -3.59 -5.15
N ARG A 230 -0.24 -4.08 -4.34
CA ARG A 230 -0.03 -4.42 -2.91
C ARG A 230 0.97 -5.56 -2.66
N ASN A 231 1.24 -6.37 -3.69
CA ASN A 231 2.19 -7.45 -3.61
C ASN A 231 3.64 -6.97 -3.79
N LEU A 232 3.87 -5.72 -4.18
CA LEU A 232 5.20 -5.18 -4.41
C LEU A 232 5.77 -4.53 -3.14
N ILE A 233 6.99 -4.90 -2.79
CA ILE A 233 7.77 -4.29 -1.72
C ILE A 233 9.01 -3.66 -2.35
N GLY A 234 9.14 -2.34 -2.28
CA GLY A 234 10.30 -1.61 -2.78
C GLY A 234 11.48 -1.68 -1.82
N PHE A 235 12.67 -1.86 -2.36
CA PHE A 235 13.98 -1.79 -1.70
C PHE A 235 14.86 -0.80 -2.47
N SER A 236 16.00 -0.39 -1.90
CA SER A 236 16.87 0.60 -2.58
C SER A 236 17.51 0.10 -3.88
N ASN A 237 17.52 -1.21 -4.10
CA ASN A 237 18.12 -1.86 -5.27
C ASN A 237 17.12 -2.63 -6.15
N GLY A 238 15.81 -2.50 -5.90
CA GLY A 238 14.78 -3.17 -6.71
C GLY A 238 13.47 -3.41 -5.96
N VAL A 239 12.65 -4.30 -6.51
CA VAL A 239 11.29 -4.58 -6.04
C VAL A 239 11.12 -6.08 -5.85
N PHE A 240 10.61 -6.48 -4.70
CA PHE A 240 10.23 -7.86 -4.41
C PHE A 240 8.72 -8.03 -4.63
N ASP A 241 8.33 -8.99 -5.49
CA ASP A 241 6.94 -9.38 -5.67
C ASP A 241 6.60 -10.54 -4.74
N THR A 242 5.82 -10.26 -3.68
CA THR A 242 5.37 -11.24 -2.68
C THR A 242 4.43 -12.32 -3.22
N ARG A 243 3.86 -12.15 -4.42
CA ARG A 243 3.04 -13.18 -5.06
C ARG A 243 3.90 -14.22 -5.78
N THR A 244 4.95 -13.76 -6.46
CA THR A 244 5.84 -14.66 -7.23
C THR A 244 7.07 -15.09 -6.45
N GLY A 245 7.41 -14.39 -5.36
CA GLY A 245 8.63 -14.59 -4.59
C GLY A 245 9.89 -14.09 -5.32
N GLN A 246 9.74 -13.27 -6.36
CA GLN A 246 10.84 -12.83 -7.22
C GLN A 246 11.26 -11.39 -6.94
N PHE A 247 12.57 -11.15 -6.99
CA PHE A 247 13.16 -9.81 -6.94
C PHE A 247 13.54 -9.35 -8.34
N ARG A 248 13.19 -8.12 -8.70
CA ARG A 248 13.50 -7.51 -10.01
C ARG A 248 13.89 -6.04 -9.89
N GLN A 249 14.40 -5.47 -10.97
CA GLN A 249 14.67 -4.04 -11.05
C GLN A 249 13.39 -3.20 -10.92
N HIS A 250 13.56 -1.94 -10.52
CA HIS A 250 12.48 -0.97 -10.45
C HIS A 250 11.84 -0.72 -11.81
N SER A 251 10.55 -0.42 -11.79
CA SER A 251 9.83 0.13 -12.92
C SER A 251 8.98 1.32 -12.46
N LYS A 252 9.01 2.41 -13.21
CA LYS A 252 8.15 3.58 -12.94
C LYS A 252 6.67 3.24 -13.00
N THR A 253 6.29 2.22 -13.76
CA THR A 253 4.92 1.72 -13.88
C THR A 253 4.43 0.96 -12.65
N ASP A 254 5.30 0.67 -11.68
CA ASP A 254 4.91 0.08 -10.40
C ASP A 254 4.25 1.09 -9.48
N TRP A 255 4.41 2.38 -9.77
CA TRP A 255 3.85 3.49 -8.99
C TRP A 255 4.24 3.41 -7.51
N LEU A 256 5.41 2.89 -7.18
CA LEU A 256 5.90 2.83 -5.81
C LEU A 256 6.00 4.25 -5.26
N LEU A 257 5.27 4.53 -4.19
CA LEU A 257 5.41 5.77 -3.42
C LEU A 257 6.48 5.63 -2.33
N ILE A 258 6.81 4.38 -1.99
CA ILE A 258 7.54 4.00 -0.79
C ILE A 258 8.47 2.83 -1.13
N ALA A 259 9.71 2.90 -0.66
CA ALA A 259 10.69 1.82 -0.70
C ALA A 259 11.53 1.84 0.59
N SER A 260 11.97 0.66 1.02
CA SER A 260 12.97 0.53 2.08
C SER A 260 14.33 1.03 1.60
N GLU A 261 15.07 1.74 2.45
CA GLU A 261 16.43 2.18 2.15
C GLU A 261 17.43 1.01 2.11
N LEU A 262 17.06 -0.14 2.69
CA LEU A 262 17.90 -1.31 2.71
C LEU A 262 17.87 -2.04 1.36
N PRO A 263 19.02 -2.56 0.89
CA PRO A 263 19.06 -3.40 -0.29
C PRO A 263 18.54 -4.80 0.04
N PHE A 264 17.81 -5.39 -0.89
CA PHE A 264 17.48 -6.81 -0.85
C PHE A 264 18.64 -7.64 -1.40
N SER A 265 19.08 -8.65 -0.64
CA SER A 265 20.14 -9.58 -1.05
C SER A 265 19.71 -11.04 -0.84
N PRO A 266 20.26 -12.01 -1.60
CA PRO A 266 20.01 -13.43 -1.37
C PRO A 266 20.45 -13.88 0.05
N PRO A 267 19.81 -14.93 0.62
CA PRO A 267 20.19 -15.45 1.93
C PRO A 267 21.58 -16.09 1.91
N ALA A 268 22.30 -15.98 3.03
CA ALA A 268 23.52 -16.76 3.25
C ALA A 268 23.20 -18.27 3.41
N GLU A 269 24.19 -19.13 3.20
CA GLU A 269 24.04 -20.57 3.40
C GLU A 269 23.71 -20.89 4.87
N GLY A 270 22.62 -21.61 5.10
CA GLY A 270 22.16 -21.93 6.46
C GLY A 270 21.70 -20.72 7.28
N GLU A 271 21.30 -19.63 6.62
CA GLU A 271 20.83 -18.41 7.29
C GLU A 271 19.62 -18.68 8.19
N THR A 272 19.74 -18.30 9.46
CA THR A 272 18.63 -18.34 10.43
C THR A 272 18.67 -17.08 11.30
N LEU A 273 17.53 -16.72 11.91
CA LEU A 273 17.49 -15.63 12.87
C LEU A 273 18.48 -15.84 14.04
N VAL A 274 18.62 -17.08 14.52
CA VAL A 274 19.48 -17.39 15.67
C VAL A 274 20.95 -17.10 15.38
N SER A 275 21.42 -17.51 14.19
CA SER A 275 22.83 -17.40 13.82
C SER A 275 23.20 -16.09 13.14
N HIS A 276 22.28 -15.50 12.37
CA HIS A 276 22.56 -14.34 11.51
C HIS A 276 21.82 -13.07 11.91
N ALA A 277 20.87 -13.14 12.85
CA ALA A 277 20.23 -12.00 13.48
C ALA A 277 20.14 -12.16 15.01
N PRO A 278 21.27 -12.44 15.70
CA PRO A 278 21.27 -12.81 17.12
C PRO A 278 20.72 -11.72 18.05
N ASN A 279 20.91 -10.43 17.74
CA ASN A 279 20.41 -9.33 18.57
C ASN A 279 18.88 -9.21 18.44
N PHE A 280 18.37 -9.30 17.20
CA PHE A 280 16.93 -9.37 16.94
C PHE A 280 16.30 -10.58 17.61
N TRP A 281 16.91 -11.76 17.45
CA TRP A 281 16.41 -13.00 18.05
C TRP A 281 16.37 -12.91 19.58
N LYS A 282 17.43 -12.39 20.21
CA LYS A 282 17.48 -12.17 21.66
C LYS A 282 16.37 -11.24 22.13
N TRP A 283 16.19 -10.10 21.45
CA TRP A 283 15.12 -9.16 21.76
C TRP A 283 13.73 -9.80 21.63
N LEU A 284 13.47 -10.48 20.50
CA LEU A 284 12.20 -11.11 20.21
C LEU A 284 11.84 -12.14 21.27
N ARG A 285 12.77 -13.05 21.58
CA ARG A 285 12.56 -14.12 22.58
C ARG A 285 12.35 -13.58 23.97
N ARG A 286 13.06 -12.53 24.38
CA ARG A 286 12.83 -11.87 25.67
C ARG A 286 11.46 -11.18 25.72
N SER A 287 11.11 -10.40 24.70
CA SER A 287 9.86 -9.61 24.65
C SER A 287 8.61 -10.50 24.72
N VAL A 288 8.71 -11.75 24.28
CA VAL A 288 7.63 -12.74 24.30
C VAL A 288 7.77 -13.79 25.43
N ALA A 289 8.66 -13.57 26.39
CA ALA A 289 8.92 -14.50 27.51
C ALA A 289 9.21 -15.95 27.05
N ASN A 290 9.98 -16.11 25.97
CA ASN A 290 10.29 -17.40 25.33
C ASN A 290 9.06 -18.21 24.88
N ASN A 291 7.92 -17.55 24.64
CA ASN A 291 6.73 -18.21 24.11
C ASN A 291 6.80 -18.33 22.58
N ASP A 292 6.83 -19.57 22.07
CA ASP A 292 6.95 -19.85 20.63
C ASP A 292 5.75 -19.35 19.83
N ARG A 293 4.52 -19.58 20.31
CA ARG A 293 3.30 -19.11 19.62
C ARG A 293 3.27 -17.59 19.52
N LYS A 294 3.68 -16.89 20.59
CA LYS A 294 3.75 -15.43 20.60
C LYS A 294 4.89 -14.91 19.73
N THR A 295 6.00 -15.66 19.62
CA THR A 295 7.09 -15.36 18.68
C THR A 295 6.57 -15.28 17.25
N ASP A 296 5.86 -16.31 16.77
CA ASP A 296 5.28 -16.34 15.42
C ASP A 296 4.29 -15.18 15.18
N ARG A 297 3.50 -14.83 16.21
CA ARG A 297 2.52 -13.73 16.11
C ARG A 297 3.19 -12.36 16.05
N VAL A 298 4.28 -12.15 16.79
CA VAL A 298 5.09 -10.92 16.67
C VAL A 298 5.74 -10.85 15.29
N LEU A 299 6.28 -11.96 14.77
CA LEU A 299 6.80 -12.01 13.40
C LEU A 299 5.71 -11.66 12.37
N ALA A 300 4.48 -12.18 12.53
CA ALA A 300 3.35 -11.83 11.68
C ALA A 300 3.00 -10.34 11.73
N ALA A 301 3.14 -9.70 12.90
CA ALA A 301 2.93 -8.26 13.07
C ALA A 301 4.00 -7.43 12.35
N LEU A 302 5.27 -7.86 12.44
CA LEU A 302 6.37 -7.25 11.69
C LEU A 302 6.20 -7.41 10.19
N PHE A 303 5.74 -8.59 9.73
CA PHE A 303 5.40 -8.81 8.32
C PHE A 303 4.26 -7.91 7.84
N MET A 304 3.22 -7.71 8.66
CA MET A 304 2.12 -6.79 8.34
C MET A 304 2.64 -5.38 8.05
N VAL A 305 3.62 -4.90 8.84
CA VAL A 305 4.27 -3.59 8.63
C VAL A 305 5.12 -3.59 7.36
N LEU A 306 6.00 -4.58 7.20
CA LEU A 306 6.90 -4.70 6.04
C LEU A 306 6.13 -4.75 4.71
N ALA A 307 5.07 -5.55 4.64
CA ALA A 307 4.26 -5.73 3.43
C ALA A 307 3.12 -4.70 3.29
N ASN A 308 3.12 -3.66 4.14
CA ASN A 308 2.10 -2.61 4.27
C ASN A 308 0.66 -3.15 4.15
N ARG A 309 0.33 -4.18 4.95
CA ARG A 309 -0.98 -4.84 4.95
C ARG A 309 -2.03 -4.09 5.77
N TYR A 310 -2.19 -2.80 5.47
CA TYR A 310 -3.22 -1.93 6.07
C TYR A 310 -4.65 -2.42 5.75
N ASP A 311 -4.81 -3.22 4.70
CA ASP A 311 -6.09 -3.72 4.19
C ASP A 311 -6.65 -4.93 4.95
N TRP A 312 -5.89 -5.49 5.90
CA TRP A 312 -6.38 -6.57 6.77
C TRP A 312 -7.44 -6.14 7.79
N GLN A 313 -7.73 -4.84 7.85
CA GLN A 313 -8.59 -4.23 8.86
C GLN A 313 -8.09 -4.50 10.29
N LEU A 314 -6.78 -4.43 10.47
CA LEU A 314 -6.13 -4.59 11.76
C LEU A 314 -5.27 -3.36 12.09
N PHE A 315 -5.06 -3.10 13.37
CA PHE A 315 -3.98 -2.26 13.88
C PHE A 315 -3.30 -2.98 15.05
N LEU A 316 -2.05 -2.62 15.27
CA LEU A 316 -1.19 -3.21 16.28
C LEU A 316 -1.19 -2.33 17.52
N GLU A 317 -1.27 -2.95 18.69
CA GLU A 317 -1.07 -2.27 19.96
C GLU A 317 -0.10 -3.07 20.82
N VAL A 318 0.90 -2.37 21.34
CA VAL A 318 1.95 -2.95 22.18
C VAL A 318 1.85 -2.30 23.56
N THR A 319 1.61 -3.12 24.58
CA THR A 319 1.47 -2.71 25.99
C THR A 319 2.59 -3.30 26.85
N GLY A 320 2.77 -2.79 28.06
CA GLY A 320 3.70 -3.36 29.04
C GLY A 320 4.49 -2.30 29.82
N PRO A 321 5.22 -2.68 30.89
CA PRO A 321 6.02 -1.77 31.71
C PRO A 321 7.16 -1.09 30.92
N GLY A 322 7.73 -0.03 31.48
CA GLY A 322 8.94 0.60 30.94
C GLY A 322 10.12 -0.38 30.87
N GLY A 323 10.93 -0.31 29.81
CA GLY A 323 12.10 -1.18 29.65
C GLY A 323 11.78 -2.61 29.18
N SER A 324 10.58 -2.89 28.68
CA SER A 324 10.17 -4.22 28.19
C SER A 324 10.43 -4.49 26.71
N GLY A 325 11.10 -3.58 26.01
CA GLY A 325 11.42 -3.75 24.57
C GLY A 325 10.36 -3.22 23.60
N LYS A 326 9.31 -2.54 24.08
CA LYS A 326 8.26 -1.93 23.22
C LYS A 326 8.83 -0.88 22.26
N SER A 327 9.72 -0.01 22.75
CA SER A 327 10.37 1.01 21.92
C SER A 327 11.25 0.37 20.84
N VAL A 328 11.90 -0.76 21.15
CA VAL A 328 12.67 -1.53 20.17
C VAL A 328 11.75 -2.12 19.09
N MET A 329 10.55 -2.59 19.44
CA MET A 329 9.55 -2.99 18.44
C MET A 329 9.19 -1.83 17.51
N ALA A 330 8.95 -0.64 18.07
CA ALA A 330 8.62 0.54 17.30
C ALA A 330 9.74 0.91 16.33
N GLU A 331 10.99 0.90 16.77
CA GLU A 331 12.17 1.11 15.92
C GLU A 331 12.26 0.07 14.80
N ILE A 332 12.06 -1.22 15.10
CA ILE A 332 12.05 -2.28 14.08
C ILE A 332 10.96 -2.03 13.03
N CYS A 333 9.74 -1.69 13.47
CA CYS A 333 8.65 -1.33 12.56
C CYS A 333 9.01 -0.12 11.69
N THR A 334 9.60 0.92 12.28
CA THR A 334 10.09 2.11 11.54
C THR A 334 11.11 1.72 10.50
N MET A 335 12.08 0.86 10.83
CA MET A 335 13.10 0.44 9.87
C MET A 335 12.52 -0.45 8.76
N LEU A 336 11.55 -1.33 9.08
CA LEU A 336 10.86 -2.17 8.09
C LEU A 336 10.01 -1.33 7.12
N ALA A 337 9.30 -0.31 7.61
CA ALA A 337 8.52 0.61 6.78
C ALA A 337 9.41 1.64 6.04
N GLY A 338 10.59 1.94 6.59
CA GLY A 338 11.46 3.03 6.19
C GLY A 338 11.22 4.29 7.05
N LYS A 339 12.31 4.92 7.49
CA LYS A 339 12.27 6.13 8.36
C LYS A 339 11.51 7.27 7.69
N ALA A 340 11.70 7.49 6.39
CA ALA A 340 10.98 8.49 5.60
C ALA A 340 9.48 8.20 5.43
N ASN A 341 9.05 6.94 5.61
CA ASN A 341 7.68 6.48 5.39
C ASN A 341 6.93 6.18 6.70
N THR A 342 7.52 6.60 7.82
CA THR A 342 6.93 6.48 9.15
C THR A 342 6.63 7.87 9.71
N VAL A 343 5.46 8.01 10.34
CA VAL A 343 5.06 9.25 11.02
C VAL A 343 4.61 8.95 12.45
N SER A 344 5.00 9.83 13.38
CA SER A 344 4.48 9.81 14.74
C SER A 344 3.24 10.71 14.81
N ALA A 345 2.13 10.18 15.30
CA ALA A 345 0.85 10.88 15.35
C ALA A 345 0.09 10.62 16.65
N SER A 346 -0.72 11.60 17.06
CA SER A 346 -1.67 11.44 18.17
C SER A 346 -3.01 10.91 17.68
N MET A 347 -3.88 10.45 18.58
CA MET A 347 -5.24 10.04 18.21
C MET A 347 -6.07 11.17 17.61
N LYS A 348 -5.85 12.40 18.08
CA LYS A 348 -6.47 13.58 17.51
C LYS A 348 -6.13 13.73 16.02
N ALA A 349 -4.90 13.41 15.62
CA ALA A 349 -4.47 13.46 14.23
C ALA A 349 -5.17 12.42 13.35
N LEU A 350 -5.72 11.34 13.91
CA LEU A 350 -6.52 10.38 13.15
C LEU A 350 -8.00 10.76 13.09
N GLU A 351 -8.49 11.53 14.07
CA GLU A 351 -9.91 11.92 14.17
C GLU A 351 -10.24 13.22 13.43
N ASP A 352 -9.37 14.22 13.52
CA ASP A 352 -9.58 15.55 12.98
C ASP A 352 -9.14 15.65 11.51
N ALA A 353 -9.98 16.22 10.65
CA ALA A 353 -9.71 16.32 9.22
C ALA A 353 -8.48 17.18 8.88
N ARG A 354 -8.19 18.20 9.70
CA ARG A 354 -7.04 19.09 9.49
C ARG A 354 -5.75 18.43 9.93
N ASP A 355 -5.75 17.84 11.12
CA ASP A 355 -4.56 17.15 11.64
C ASP A 355 -4.29 15.84 10.85
N ARG A 356 -5.31 15.21 10.26
CA ARG A 356 -5.15 14.06 9.33
C ARG A 356 -4.25 14.34 8.13
N ALA A 357 -4.12 15.62 7.72
CA ALA A 357 -3.20 15.98 6.64
C ALA A 357 -1.74 15.60 6.95
N LEU A 358 -1.38 15.46 8.24
CA LEU A 358 -0.01 15.12 8.68
C LEU A 358 0.34 13.65 8.46
N VAL A 359 -0.64 12.76 8.29
CA VAL A 359 -0.42 11.31 8.18
C VAL A 359 -0.64 10.77 6.77
N VAL A 360 -1.04 11.63 5.82
CA VAL A 360 -1.22 11.23 4.41
C VAL A 360 0.13 10.92 3.78
N GLY A 361 0.22 9.81 3.05
CA GLY A 361 1.41 9.40 2.29
C GLY A 361 2.38 8.48 3.05
N TYR A 362 2.18 8.27 4.35
CA TYR A 362 2.99 7.37 5.16
C TYR A 362 2.42 5.93 5.15
N SER A 363 3.29 4.91 5.22
CA SER A 363 2.90 3.49 5.33
C SER A 363 2.79 3.01 6.77
N LEU A 364 3.44 3.70 7.70
CA LEU A 364 3.39 3.39 9.13
C LEU A 364 3.05 4.64 9.93
N ILE A 365 2.03 4.53 10.76
CA ILE A 365 1.67 5.54 11.77
C ILE A 365 1.98 4.95 13.14
N ILE A 366 2.91 5.57 13.86
CA ILE A 366 3.23 5.22 15.24
C ILE A 366 2.50 6.19 16.17
N MET A 367 1.86 5.63 17.19
CA MET A 367 1.19 6.40 18.24
C MET A 367 1.86 6.11 19.58
N PRO A 368 2.89 6.88 19.96
CA PRO A 368 3.64 6.64 21.18
C PRO A 368 2.97 7.28 22.40
N ASP A 369 3.10 6.59 23.55
CA ASP A 369 2.81 7.08 24.90
C ASP A 369 1.54 7.93 24.99
N MET A 370 0.44 7.37 24.48
CA MET A 370 -0.83 8.06 24.55
C MET A 370 -1.28 8.21 26.01
N THR A 371 -1.70 9.42 26.37
CA THR A 371 -2.56 9.60 27.55
C THR A 371 -3.82 8.76 27.35
N ARG A 372 -4.46 8.31 28.45
CA ARG A 372 -5.69 7.50 28.39
C ARG A 372 -6.68 8.15 27.42
N TYR A 373 -6.81 7.55 26.24
CA TYR A 373 -7.81 7.96 25.25
C TYR A 373 -9.15 7.34 25.64
N ALA A 374 -10.21 8.12 25.47
CA ALA A 374 -11.59 7.69 25.69
C ALA A 374 -12.48 8.33 24.61
N GLY A 375 -12.60 7.65 23.48
CA GLY A 375 -13.47 8.03 22.37
C GLY A 375 -13.92 6.81 21.58
N ASP A 376 -14.75 7.04 20.57
CA ASP A 376 -15.37 5.97 19.78
C ASP A 376 -14.42 5.34 18.74
N GLY A 377 -13.24 5.92 18.55
CA GLY A 377 -12.26 5.46 17.58
C GLY A 377 -12.72 5.58 16.13
N ALA A 378 -13.65 6.49 15.80
CA ALA A 378 -14.16 6.63 14.43
C ALA A 378 -13.05 6.84 13.39
N GLY A 379 -12.05 7.67 13.70
CA GLY A 379 -10.91 7.94 12.82
C GLY A 379 -10.06 6.70 12.53
N ILE A 380 -9.59 6.01 13.57
CA ILE A 380 -8.79 4.78 13.41
C ILE A 380 -9.60 3.68 12.71
N LYS A 381 -10.91 3.58 12.97
CA LYS A 381 -11.81 2.63 12.31
C LYS A 381 -11.95 2.89 10.81
N ALA A 382 -12.04 4.16 10.40
CA ALA A 382 -12.11 4.54 8.99
C ALA A 382 -10.79 4.24 8.27
N ILE A 383 -9.65 4.58 8.89
CA ILE A 383 -8.31 4.35 8.33
C ILE A 383 -8.05 2.85 8.16
N THR A 384 -8.18 2.08 9.24
CA THR A 384 -8.00 0.62 9.19
C THR A 384 -9.07 -0.07 8.34
N GLY A 385 -10.25 0.54 8.17
CA GLY A 385 -11.30 0.06 7.28
C GLY A 385 -11.02 0.26 5.79
N GLY A 386 -10.09 1.15 5.43
CA GLY A 386 -9.85 1.56 4.04
C GLY A 386 -10.88 2.55 3.50
N ASP A 387 -11.61 3.23 4.38
CA ASP A 387 -12.62 4.23 4.02
C ASP A 387 -11.94 5.52 3.50
N LYS A 388 -12.62 6.25 2.61
CA LYS A 388 -12.17 7.61 2.26
C LYS A 388 -12.42 8.52 3.46
N VAL A 389 -11.40 9.23 3.90
CA VAL A 389 -11.45 10.21 4.99
C VAL A 389 -11.24 11.62 4.44
N SER A 390 -11.91 12.59 5.04
CA SER A 390 -11.73 14.00 4.69
C SER A 390 -10.40 14.52 5.24
N ILE A 391 -9.68 15.24 4.38
CA ILE A 391 -8.43 15.94 4.65
C ILE A 391 -8.65 17.43 4.40
N ASP A 392 -8.32 18.28 5.38
CA ASP A 392 -8.40 19.75 5.31
C ASP A 392 -7.01 20.38 5.54
N PRO A 393 -6.08 20.31 4.57
CA PRO A 393 -4.75 20.88 4.75
C PRO A 393 -4.84 22.41 4.79
N LYS A 394 -4.07 23.01 5.70
CA LYS A 394 -4.02 24.46 5.84
C LYS A 394 -3.63 25.13 4.51
N HIS A 395 -4.42 26.12 4.08
CA HIS A 395 -4.21 26.89 2.85
C HIS A 395 -4.32 26.08 1.54
N LYS A 396 -4.94 24.90 1.56
CA LYS A 396 -5.27 24.11 0.35
C LYS A 396 -6.76 23.77 0.34
N ALA A 397 -7.28 23.37 -0.82
CA ALA A 397 -8.65 22.88 -0.91
C ALA A 397 -8.78 21.55 -0.14
N PRO A 398 -9.86 21.35 0.64
CA PRO A 398 -10.14 20.06 1.24
C PRO A 398 -10.38 19.00 0.18
N TYR A 399 -9.95 17.78 0.45
CA TYR A 399 -10.15 16.63 -0.43
C TYR A 399 -10.42 15.36 0.39
N SER A 400 -10.77 14.27 -0.28
CA SER A 400 -11.01 12.98 0.38
C SER A 400 -10.14 11.90 -0.23
N THR A 401 -9.37 11.22 0.61
CA THR A 401 -8.45 10.14 0.18
C THR A 401 -8.48 8.98 1.17
N ARG A 402 -7.83 7.86 0.82
CA ARG A 402 -7.59 6.73 1.72
C ARG A 402 -6.20 6.85 2.33
N ILE A 403 -6.10 6.67 3.65
CA ILE A 403 -4.82 6.57 4.34
C ILE A 403 -4.39 5.10 4.32
N GLN A 404 -3.35 4.79 3.56
CA GLN A 404 -2.86 3.43 3.30
C GLN A 404 -1.72 3.06 4.26
N ALA A 405 -2.00 3.12 5.56
CA ALA A 405 -1.00 2.96 6.61
C ALA A 405 -1.39 1.88 7.62
N VAL A 406 -0.40 1.10 8.06
CA VAL A 406 -0.51 0.29 9.28
C VAL A 406 -0.39 1.22 10.49
N VAL A 407 -1.28 1.05 11.47
CA VAL A 407 -1.24 1.82 12.72
C VAL A 407 -0.63 0.96 13.82
N LEU A 408 0.39 1.49 14.50
CA LEU A 408 1.07 0.89 15.64
C LEU A 408 0.92 1.81 16.86
N ALA A 409 0.11 1.40 17.83
CA ALA A 409 0.02 2.06 19.12
C ALA A 409 1.01 1.45 20.10
N VAL A 410 1.82 2.28 20.76
CA VAL A 410 2.82 1.83 21.74
C VAL A 410 2.56 2.55 23.05
N ASN A 411 2.01 1.83 24.01
CA ASN A 411 1.53 2.40 25.27
C ASN A 411 2.03 1.60 26.47
N ASN A 412 2.06 2.22 27.64
CA ASN A 412 2.29 1.46 28.88
C ASN A 412 1.02 0.72 29.32
N ASN A 413 -0.14 1.37 29.18
CA ASN A 413 -1.46 0.80 29.47
C ASN A 413 -2.28 0.71 28.19
N ALA A 414 -3.18 -0.27 28.11
CA ALA A 414 -4.05 -0.42 26.96
C ALA A 414 -4.96 0.80 26.72
N MET A 415 -5.20 1.09 25.44
CA MET A 415 -6.22 2.03 25.01
C MET A 415 -7.61 1.59 25.46
N THR A 416 -8.43 2.56 25.87
CA THR A 416 -9.84 2.36 26.19
C THR A 416 -10.69 2.99 25.09
N PHE A 417 -11.67 2.24 24.58
CA PHE A 417 -12.59 2.74 23.55
C PHE A 417 -14.00 2.76 24.11
N SER A 418 -14.75 3.82 23.79
CA SER A 418 -16.18 3.88 24.11
C SER A 418 -17.03 3.08 23.12
N ASP A 419 -16.51 2.76 21.93
CA ASP A 419 -17.16 1.85 20.97
C ASP A 419 -17.12 0.40 21.48
N ARG A 420 -18.30 -0.08 21.88
CA ARG A 420 -18.54 -1.47 22.33
C ARG A 420 -19.35 -2.29 21.34
N SER A 421 -19.54 -1.80 20.11
CA SER A 421 -20.16 -2.56 19.01
C SER A 421 -19.29 -3.71 18.48
N GLY A 422 -18.08 -3.88 19.02
CA GLY A 422 -17.07 -4.80 18.50
C GLY A 422 -16.36 -4.26 17.25
N GLY A 423 -16.68 -3.05 16.80
CA GLY A 423 -16.06 -2.38 15.66
C GLY A 423 -14.55 -2.23 15.81
N ILE A 424 -14.11 -1.65 16.92
CA ILE A 424 -12.68 -1.51 17.22
C ILE A 424 -12.05 -2.84 17.66
N SER A 425 -12.72 -3.62 18.50
CA SER A 425 -12.14 -4.84 19.08
C SER A 425 -11.70 -5.86 18.01
N ARG A 426 -12.51 -6.06 16.95
CA ARG A 426 -12.15 -6.95 15.83
C ARG A 426 -11.01 -6.44 14.95
N ARG A 427 -10.54 -5.21 15.16
CA ARG A 427 -9.41 -4.61 14.45
C ARG A 427 -8.15 -4.53 15.31
N ARG A 428 -8.30 -4.64 16.62
CA ARG A 428 -7.24 -4.40 17.60
C ARG A 428 -6.46 -5.69 17.86
N VAL A 429 -5.16 -5.70 17.58
CA VAL A 429 -4.25 -6.81 17.92
C VAL A 429 -3.31 -6.36 19.02
N ILE A 430 -3.47 -6.91 20.23
CA ILE A 430 -2.74 -6.49 21.43
C ILE A 430 -1.57 -7.46 21.68
N PHE A 431 -0.37 -6.93 21.90
CA PHE A 431 0.79 -7.65 22.39
C PHE A 431 1.22 -7.04 23.73
N ASN A 432 1.31 -7.84 24.79
CA ASN A 432 1.77 -7.36 26.09
C ASN A 432 3.21 -7.79 26.36
N PHE A 433 4.17 -6.87 26.37
CA PHE A 433 5.56 -7.17 26.68
C PHE A 433 5.79 -7.01 28.19
N SER A 434 5.61 -8.10 28.94
CA SER A 434 5.70 -8.11 30.41
C SER A 434 7.13 -8.11 30.95
N GLU A 435 8.10 -8.61 30.17
CA GLU A 435 9.47 -8.84 30.62
C GLU A 435 10.28 -7.55 30.65
N VAL A 436 10.49 -6.99 31.84
CA VAL A 436 11.36 -5.83 32.03
C VAL A 436 12.83 -6.26 31.90
N VAL A 437 13.58 -5.54 31.08
CA VAL A 437 15.04 -5.71 30.97
C VAL A 437 15.71 -4.99 32.15
N PRO A 438 16.45 -5.70 33.01
CA PRO A 438 17.24 -5.10 34.09
C PRO A 438 18.19 -4.02 33.56
N GLU A 439 18.39 -2.94 34.31
CA GLU A 439 19.19 -1.79 33.84
C GLU A 439 20.61 -2.17 33.41
N ASN A 440 21.24 -3.11 34.12
CA ASN A 440 22.56 -3.63 33.81
C ASN A 440 22.63 -4.51 32.56
N GLU A 441 21.48 -5.01 32.07
CA GLU A 441 21.37 -5.81 30.84
C GLU A 441 20.89 -4.99 29.64
N ARG A 442 20.51 -3.71 29.86
CA ARG A 442 20.04 -2.83 28.78
C ARG A 442 21.20 -2.46 27.87
N ASP A 443 21.03 -2.77 26.60
CA ASP A 443 21.94 -2.38 25.54
C ASP A 443 21.37 -1.15 24.82
N SER A 444 21.98 0.02 25.04
CA SER A 444 21.54 1.27 24.41
C SER A 444 21.72 1.28 22.90
N MET A 445 22.58 0.41 22.36
CA MET A 445 22.89 0.28 20.93
C MET A 445 22.12 -0.86 20.27
N LEU A 446 21.15 -1.48 20.98
CA LEU A 446 20.44 -2.65 20.49
C LEU A 446 19.70 -2.38 19.18
N ALA A 447 19.09 -1.21 19.04
CA ALA A 447 18.38 -0.83 17.81
C ALA A 447 19.34 -0.77 16.61
N GLU A 448 20.51 -0.15 16.77
CA GLU A 448 21.55 -0.07 15.72
C GLU A 448 22.11 -1.45 15.36
N LYS A 449 22.30 -2.33 16.36
CA LYS A 449 22.72 -3.72 16.11
C LYS A 449 21.68 -4.49 15.30
N ILE A 450 20.40 -4.29 15.61
CA ILE A 450 19.28 -4.90 14.87
C ILE A 450 19.17 -4.31 13.45
N GLU A 451 19.46 -3.02 13.26
CA GLU A 451 19.54 -2.39 11.93
C GLU A 451 20.55 -3.11 11.03
N GLY A 452 21.72 -3.49 11.58
CA GLY A 452 22.71 -4.30 10.87
C GLY A 452 22.27 -5.74 10.54
N GLU A 453 21.26 -6.26 11.24
CA GLU A 453 20.69 -7.60 11.03
C GLU A 453 19.41 -7.57 10.17
N LEU A 454 18.91 -6.39 9.81
CA LEU A 454 17.57 -6.22 9.28
C LEU A 454 17.34 -6.91 7.94
N ALA A 455 18.38 -7.03 7.10
CA ALA A 455 18.29 -7.79 5.84
C ALA A 455 17.92 -9.27 6.08
N VAL A 456 18.47 -9.89 7.13
CA VAL A 456 18.16 -11.27 7.53
C VAL A 456 16.72 -11.36 8.05
N VAL A 457 16.30 -10.38 8.87
CA VAL A 457 14.93 -10.31 9.40
C VAL A 457 13.92 -10.20 8.26
N ILE A 458 14.14 -9.31 7.30
CA ILE A 458 13.27 -9.12 6.13
C ILE A 458 13.14 -10.42 5.33
N ARG A 459 14.26 -11.07 4.98
CA ARG A 459 14.23 -12.35 4.26
C ARG A 459 13.48 -13.42 5.03
N HIS A 460 13.70 -13.51 6.34
CA HIS A 460 12.99 -14.44 7.19
C HIS A 460 11.48 -14.19 7.16
N LEU A 461 11.03 -12.94 7.30
CA LEU A 461 9.62 -12.57 7.23
C LEU A 461 9.00 -12.91 5.87
N LEU A 462 9.67 -12.58 4.77
CA LEU A 462 9.20 -12.87 3.41
C LEU A 462 9.11 -14.38 3.13
N THR A 463 10.05 -15.17 3.67
CA THR A 463 10.05 -16.62 3.52
C THR A 463 9.01 -17.28 4.41
N ARG A 464 8.94 -16.87 5.69
CA ARG A 464 8.03 -17.42 6.70
C ARG A 464 6.57 -17.16 6.34
N PHE A 465 6.28 -16.02 5.72
CA PHE A 465 4.92 -15.61 5.33
C PHE A 465 4.80 -15.45 3.82
N ALA A 466 5.41 -16.36 3.06
CA ALA A 466 5.14 -16.50 1.63
C ALA A 466 3.63 -16.71 1.38
N ASP A 467 2.98 -17.49 2.26
CA ASP A 467 1.54 -17.44 2.45
C ASP A 467 1.17 -16.35 3.46
N GLN A 468 0.60 -15.27 2.94
CA GLN A 468 0.24 -14.10 3.73
C GLN A 468 -1.04 -14.29 4.56
N ASP A 469 -1.88 -15.25 4.18
CA ASP A 469 -3.07 -15.59 4.95
C ASP A 469 -2.68 -16.29 6.26
N GLU A 470 -1.52 -16.95 6.31
CA GLU A 470 -0.99 -17.50 7.55
C GLU A 470 -0.63 -16.41 8.57
N ALA A 471 0.08 -15.36 8.13
CA ALA A 471 0.38 -14.20 8.97
C ALA A 471 -0.91 -13.55 9.49
N ARG A 472 -1.89 -13.35 8.60
CA ARG A 472 -3.19 -12.80 8.97
C ARG A 472 -3.93 -13.67 10.00
N ARG A 473 -3.92 -14.99 9.84
CA ARG A 473 -4.51 -15.94 10.79
C ARG A 473 -3.88 -15.83 12.16
N LEU A 474 -2.55 -15.78 12.24
CA LEU A 474 -1.82 -15.63 13.51
C LEU A 474 -2.20 -14.35 14.25
N LEU A 475 -2.40 -13.24 13.53
CA LEU A 475 -2.86 -11.98 14.13
C LEU A 475 -4.30 -12.05 14.63
N TYR A 476 -5.20 -12.74 13.92
CA TYR A 476 -6.56 -13.00 14.42
C TYR A 476 -6.57 -13.88 15.67
N GLU A 477 -5.69 -14.88 15.74
CA GLU A 477 -5.53 -15.68 16.96
C GLU A 477 -4.97 -14.84 18.11
N GLN A 478 -4.03 -13.93 17.85
CA GLN A 478 -3.49 -13.02 18.87
C GLN A 478 -4.57 -12.08 19.41
N GLN A 479 -5.41 -11.52 18.53
CA GLN A 479 -6.53 -10.66 18.91
C GLN A 479 -7.50 -11.32 19.91
N LYS A 480 -7.67 -12.64 19.79
CA LYS A 480 -8.56 -13.47 20.63
C LYS A 480 -7.79 -14.24 21.71
N SER A 481 -6.51 -13.94 21.91
CA SER A 481 -5.70 -14.64 22.90
C SER A 481 -6.12 -14.29 24.33
N GLU A 482 -5.81 -15.19 25.27
CA GLU A 482 -6.00 -14.95 26.71
C GLU A 482 -5.25 -13.69 27.18
N GLU A 483 -4.07 -13.43 26.62
CA GLU A 483 -3.30 -12.20 26.86
C GLU A 483 -4.07 -10.95 26.44
N ALA A 484 -4.61 -10.93 25.22
CA ALA A 484 -5.39 -9.80 24.73
C ALA A 484 -6.67 -9.60 25.57
N LEU A 485 -7.32 -10.70 25.98
CA LEU A 485 -8.50 -10.65 26.84
C LEU A 485 -8.16 -10.09 28.22
N ALA A 486 -7.05 -10.52 28.85
CA ALA A 486 -6.62 -10.00 30.14
C ALA A 486 -6.42 -8.48 30.11
N ILE A 487 -5.75 -7.97 29.08
CA ILE A 487 -5.53 -6.54 28.89
C ILE A 487 -6.85 -5.77 28.65
N LYS A 488 -7.80 -6.37 27.91
CA LYS A 488 -9.14 -5.77 27.71
C LYS A 488 -9.94 -5.71 29.01
N ARG A 489 -9.84 -6.72 29.88
CA ARG A 489 -10.50 -6.75 31.20
C ARG A 489 -10.00 -5.63 32.11
N GLU A 490 -8.69 -5.39 32.16
CA GLU A 490 -8.11 -4.29 32.95
C GLU A 490 -8.63 -2.91 32.53
N GLY A 491 -8.92 -2.72 31.24
CA GLY A 491 -9.39 -1.45 30.68
C GLY A 491 -10.91 -1.26 30.67
N ASP A 492 -11.71 -2.32 30.80
CA ASP A 492 -13.16 -2.27 30.66
C ASP A 492 -13.89 -3.12 31.72
N SER A 493 -14.51 -2.43 32.68
CA SER A 493 -15.23 -3.07 33.78
C SER A 493 -16.47 -3.87 33.38
N LEU A 494 -17.07 -3.59 32.21
CA LEU A 494 -18.17 -4.41 31.70
C LEU A 494 -17.64 -5.71 31.10
N VAL A 495 -16.51 -5.64 30.39
CA VAL A 495 -15.82 -6.84 29.90
C VAL A 495 -15.38 -7.69 31.08
N ASP A 496 -14.72 -7.11 32.09
CA ASP A 496 -14.31 -7.87 33.27
C ASP A 496 -15.50 -8.52 34.02
N PHE A 497 -16.59 -7.78 34.21
CA PHE A 497 -17.84 -8.32 34.76
C PHE A 497 -18.36 -9.52 33.97
N CYS A 498 -18.29 -9.50 32.63
CA CYS A 498 -18.73 -10.60 31.77
C CYS A 498 -17.90 -11.89 31.97
N GLY A 499 -16.67 -11.77 32.52
CA GLY A 499 -15.87 -12.91 32.95
C GLY A 499 -16.55 -13.77 34.02
N TYR A 500 -17.41 -13.17 34.83
CA TYR A 500 -18.18 -13.83 35.89
C TYR A 500 -19.55 -14.36 35.41
N LEU A 501 -19.80 -14.38 34.09
CA LEU A 501 -21.06 -14.85 33.52
C LEU A 501 -20.90 -16.16 32.75
N MET A 502 -21.87 -17.05 32.92
CA MET A 502 -22.06 -18.25 32.09
C MET A 502 -23.17 -17.99 31.09
N ALA A 503 -23.02 -18.48 29.85
CA ALA A 503 -24.02 -18.37 28.80
C ALA A 503 -24.68 -19.73 28.54
N SER A 504 -26.01 -19.74 28.51
CA SER A 504 -26.88 -20.86 28.15
C SER A 504 -27.31 -20.74 26.69
N VAL A 505 -27.74 -21.87 26.11
CA VAL A 505 -28.33 -21.93 24.75
C VAL A 505 -29.75 -21.34 24.69
N VAL A 506 -30.42 -21.18 25.84
CA VAL A 506 -31.78 -20.65 25.95
C VAL A 506 -31.84 -19.45 26.90
N CYS A 507 -32.82 -18.57 26.70
CA CYS A 507 -33.04 -17.38 27.55
C CYS A 507 -33.75 -17.72 28.88
N ASP A 508 -33.16 -18.59 29.69
CA ASP A 508 -33.64 -19.01 31.01
C ASP A 508 -32.75 -18.53 32.17
N GLY A 509 -31.81 -17.62 31.89
CA GLY A 509 -30.95 -17.00 32.88
C GLY A 509 -31.62 -15.90 33.69
N MET A 510 -30.82 -14.92 34.09
CA MET A 510 -31.22 -13.79 34.93
C MET A 510 -32.20 -12.84 34.20
N PHE A 511 -33.00 -12.11 34.96
CA PHE A 511 -33.76 -10.99 34.39
C PHE A 511 -32.83 -9.78 34.18
N ILE A 512 -33.09 -8.93 33.18
CA ILE A 512 -32.24 -7.74 32.98
C ILE A 512 -32.36 -6.78 34.18
N GLY A 513 -33.59 -6.50 34.60
CA GLY A 513 -33.87 -5.55 35.69
C GLY A 513 -33.57 -4.09 35.35
N ASN A 514 -33.74 -3.20 36.33
CA ASN A 514 -33.35 -1.80 36.28
C ASN A 514 -32.98 -1.32 37.69
N ALA A 515 -32.29 -0.18 37.82
CA ALA A 515 -31.78 0.30 39.11
C ALA A 515 -32.86 0.57 40.18
N GLU A 516 -34.09 0.84 39.77
CA GLU A 516 -35.19 1.24 40.66
C GLU A 516 -35.96 0.03 41.24
N ILE A 517 -35.61 -1.20 40.84
CA ILE A 517 -36.30 -2.38 41.38
C ILE A 517 -35.87 -2.61 42.83
N VAL A 518 -36.87 -2.61 43.73
CA VAL A 518 -36.69 -2.88 45.16
C VAL A 518 -37.48 -4.14 45.55
N PRO A 519 -36.91 -5.07 46.34
CA PRO A 519 -35.57 -5.02 46.94
C PRO A 519 -34.45 -5.27 45.92
N PHE A 520 -33.28 -4.69 46.20
CA PHE A 520 -32.07 -4.90 45.40
C PHE A 520 -31.68 -6.38 45.40
N SER A 521 -31.85 -7.07 44.27
CA SER A 521 -31.61 -8.51 44.15
C SER A 521 -30.59 -8.85 43.03
N PRO A 522 -29.27 -8.82 43.32
CA PRO A 522 -28.22 -9.07 42.33
C PRO A 522 -28.16 -10.52 41.83
N ARG A 523 -28.72 -11.48 42.57
CA ARG A 523 -28.84 -12.88 42.09
C ARG A 523 -29.98 -13.08 41.08
N LYS A 524 -30.96 -12.17 41.06
CA LYS A 524 -32.14 -12.24 40.18
C LYS A 524 -32.01 -11.34 38.96
N TYR A 525 -31.44 -10.15 39.14
CA TYR A 525 -31.35 -9.13 38.10
C TYR A 525 -29.89 -8.89 37.68
N LEU A 526 -29.62 -9.07 36.39
CA LEU A 526 -28.29 -8.96 35.80
C LEU A 526 -27.71 -7.55 35.94
N TYR A 527 -28.53 -6.51 35.76
CA TYR A 527 -28.07 -5.13 35.97
C TYR A 527 -27.76 -4.85 37.45
N HIS A 528 -28.47 -5.49 38.39
CA HIS A 528 -28.12 -5.39 39.81
C HIS A 528 -26.80 -6.10 40.12
N ALA A 529 -26.54 -7.27 39.53
CA ALA A 529 -25.24 -7.94 39.64
C ALA A 529 -24.11 -7.03 39.16
N TYR A 530 -24.29 -6.39 38.00
CA TYR A 530 -23.31 -5.42 37.49
C TYR A 530 -23.10 -4.25 38.45
N LEU A 531 -24.16 -3.66 39.00
CA LEU A 531 -24.04 -2.58 40.00
C LEU A 531 -23.35 -3.04 41.29
N ALA A 532 -23.61 -4.28 41.73
CA ALA A 532 -22.94 -4.87 42.90
C ALA A 532 -21.45 -5.05 42.64
N TYR A 533 -21.10 -5.63 41.47
CA TYR A 533 -19.71 -5.77 41.02
C TYR A 533 -18.98 -4.42 40.97
N MET A 534 -19.61 -3.38 40.41
CA MET A 534 -19.02 -2.03 40.35
C MET A 534 -18.73 -1.48 41.75
N ARG A 535 -19.68 -1.62 42.69
CA ARG A 535 -19.51 -1.17 44.08
C ARG A 535 -18.40 -1.93 44.80
N ALA A 536 -18.36 -3.26 44.67
CA ALA A 536 -17.38 -4.12 45.33
C ALA A 536 -15.94 -3.81 44.87
N ASN A 537 -15.76 -3.44 43.60
CA ASN A 537 -14.46 -3.09 43.03
C ASN A 537 -14.13 -1.58 43.14
N GLY A 538 -14.89 -0.82 43.93
CA GLY A 538 -14.65 0.62 44.12
C GLY A 538 -14.86 1.48 42.87
N LEU A 539 -15.60 0.98 41.88
CA LEU A 539 -15.88 1.66 40.62
C LEU A 539 -17.17 2.48 40.73
N SER A 540 -17.07 3.80 40.56
CA SER A 540 -18.16 4.75 40.84
C SER A 540 -19.00 5.17 39.62
N LYS A 541 -18.61 4.75 38.40
CA LYS A 541 -19.26 5.18 37.15
C LYS A 541 -19.80 3.97 36.36
N PRO A 542 -20.92 3.36 36.78
CA PRO A 542 -21.57 2.31 35.99
C PRO A 542 -22.07 2.84 34.66
N VAL A 543 -22.04 2.00 33.63
CA VAL A 543 -22.78 2.30 32.39
C VAL A 543 -24.28 2.34 32.66
N SER A 544 -25.00 3.23 31.95
CA SER A 544 -26.46 3.31 32.06
C SER A 544 -27.12 2.00 31.62
N LEU A 545 -28.35 1.71 32.08
CA LEU A 545 -29.08 0.50 31.69
C LEU A 545 -29.22 0.35 30.16
N MET A 546 -29.44 1.48 29.46
CA MET A 546 -29.51 1.49 28.00
C MET A 546 -28.18 1.02 27.40
N ARG A 547 -27.06 1.61 27.83
CA ARG A 547 -25.71 1.21 27.38
C ARG A 547 -25.36 -0.21 27.78
N PHE A 548 -25.65 -0.60 29.01
CA PHE A 548 -25.52 -1.99 29.46
C PHE A 548 -26.23 -2.95 28.48
N GLY A 549 -27.48 -2.65 28.12
CA GLY A 549 -28.23 -3.46 27.19
C GLY A 549 -27.70 -3.51 25.75
N THR A 550 -27.01 -2.46 25.28
CA THR A 550 -26.40 -2.38 23.94
C THR A 550 -24.98 -2.95 23.89
N ASP A 551 -24.24 -2.85 24.98
CA ASP A 551 -22.81 -3.15 25.04
C ASP A 551 -22.54 -4.61 25.46
N MET A 552 -23.48 -5.23 26.18
CA MET A 552 -23.39 -6.63 26.65
C MET A 552 -23.09 -7.64 25.53
N PRO A 553 -23.70 -7.60 24.32
CA PRO A 553 -23.33 -8.50 23.24
C PRO A 553 -21.84 -8.42 22.85
N GLY A 554 -21.30 -7.19 22.75
CA GLY A 554 -19.89 -6.97 22.41
C GLY A 554 -18.97 -7.48 23.52
N ALA A 555 -19.28 -7.17 24.78
CA ALA A 555 -18.49 -7.60 25.94
C ALA A 555 -18.49 -9.13 26.10
N MET A 556 -19.62 -9.81 25.91
CA MET A 556 -19.69 -11.27 25.96
C MET A 556 -18.97 -11.94 24.78
N ALA A 557 -18.98 -11.31 23.61
CA ALA A 557 -18.26 -11.81 22.43
C ALA A 557 -16.73 -11.83 22.62
N GLU A 558 -16.15 -11.00 23.49
CA GLU A 558 -14.73 -11.09 23.88
C GLU A 558 -14.38 -12.44 24.51
N TYR A 559 -15.35 -13.08 25.17
CA TYR A 559 -15.24 -14.42 25.75
C TYR A 559 -15.69 -15.52 24.78
N GLY A 560 -16.01 -15.19 23.53
CA GLY A 560 -16.62 -16.12 22.57
C GLY A 560 -18.02 -16.59 22.96
N LYS A 561 -18.70 -15.88 23.87
CA LYS A 561 -20.03 -16.23 24.37
C LYS A 561 -21.11 -15.41 23.67
N GLU A 562 -22.17 -16.07 23.23
CA GLU A 562 -23.31 -15.38 22.63
C GLU A 562 -24.26 -14.85 23.71
N TYR A 563 -24.65 -13.58 23.61
CA TYR A 563 -25.62 -12.96 24.52
C TYR A 563 -26.97 -12.78 23.83
N GLN A 564 -27.99 -13.39 24.42
CA GLN A 564 -29.37 -13.34 23.94
C GLN A 564 -30.30 -12.85 25.06
N LYS A 565 -31.39 -12.21 24.65
CA LYS A 565 -32.46 -11.79 25.57
C LYS A 565 -33.82 -11.96 24.93
N ARG A 566 -34.81 -12.39 25.71
CA ARG A 566 -36.18 -12.60 25.27
C ARG A 566 -37.17 -11.89 26.19
N LYS A 567 -38.19 -11.26 25.60
CA LYS A 567 -39.31 -10.71 26.36
C LYS A 567 -40.21 -11.85 26.84
N THR A 568 -40.46 -11.90 28.14
CA THR A 568 -41.35 -12.86 28.80
C THR A 568 -42.51 -12.13 29.48
N LYS A 569 -43.48 -12.88 30.02
CA LYS A 569 -44.58 -12.32 30.82
C LYS A 569 -44.10 -11.55 32.06
N HIS A 570 -42.91 -11.86 32.57
CA HIS A 570 -42.34 -11.31 33.81
C HIS A 570 -41.18 -10.33 33.57
N GLY A 571 -40.96 -9.90 32.32
CA GLY A 571 -39.89 -8.98 31.94
C GLY A 571 -38.92 -9.58 30.92
N ILE A 572 -37.81 -8.89 30.67
CA ILE A 572 -36.78 -9.35 29.73
C ILE A 572 -35.84 -10.30 30.48
N ARG A 573 -35.69 -11.52 29.95
CA ARG A 573 -34.81 -12.57 30.51
C ARG A 573 -33.64 -12.80 29.56
N SER A 574 -32.43 -12.88 30.10
CA SER A 574 -31.21 -13.18 29.33
C SER A 574 -30.96 -14.69 29.28
N ASN A 575 -29.98 -15.10 28.47
CA ASN A 575 -29.41 -16.45 28.49
C ASN A 575 -28.22 -16.57 29.45
N VAL A 576 -27.99 -15.61 30.35
CA VAL A 576 -26.79 -15.62 31.21
C VAL A 576 -27.11 -15.80 32.69
N THR A 577 -26.24 -16.51 33.39
CA THR A 577 -26.24 -16.69 34.85
C THR A 577 -24.87 -16.33 35.43
N LEU A 578 -24.80 -16.16 36.74
CA LEU A 578 -23.53 -15.92 37.43
C LEU A 578 -22.70 -17.23 37.49
N HIS A 579 -21.40 -17.10 37.31
CA HIS A 579 -20.40 -18.13 37.62
C HIS A 579 -20.15 -18.21 39.13
N ASP A 580 -19.61 -19.33 39.62
CA ASP A 580 -19.36 -19.54 41.05
C ASP A 580 -18.38 -18.51 41.62
N ASP A 581 -17.39 -18.08 40.82
CA ASP A 581 -16.43 -17.02 41.17
C ASP A 581 -17.07 -15.64 41.42
N SER A 582 -18.36 -15.46 41.10
CA SER A 582 -19.08 -14.23 41.46
C SER A 582 -19.21 -14.03 42.97
N GLY A 583 -19.02 -15.10 43.77
CA GLY A 583 -19.07 -15.05 45.22
C GLY A 583 -18.15 -14.00 45.85
N ASP A 584 -17.00 -13.72 45.22
CA ASP A 584 -15.96 -12.83 45.77
C ASP A 584 -16.40 -11.37 45.92
N TRP A 585 -17.33 -10.92 45.08
CA TRP A 585 -17.82 -9.53 45.05
C TRP A 585 -19.33 -9.42 45.29
N MET A 586 -20.03 -10.55 45.32
CA MET A 586 -21.47 -10.58 45.55
C MET A 586 -21.81 -10.30 47.02
N PRO A 587 -22.85 -9.48 47.30
CA PRO A 587 -23.30 -9.27 48.67
C PRO A 587 -23.65 -10.60 49.36
N SER A 588 -23.16 -10.79 50.59
CA SER A 588 -23.43 -11.99 51.37
C SER A 588 -24.92 -12.11 51.67
N CYS A 589 -25.46 -13.31 51.49
CA CYS A 589 -26.81 -13.64 51.96
C CYS A 589 -26.72 -14.10 53.42
N ALA A 590 -26.17 -13.26 54.31
CA ALA A 590 -26.34 -13.51 55.74
C ALA A 590 -27.77 -13.08 56.09
N THR A 591 -28.67 -14.05 56.23
CA THR A 591 -29.87 -13.85 57.02
C THR A 591 -29.42 -13.49 58.43
N THR A 592 -29.73 -12.28 58.87
CA THR A 592 -29.76 -11.93 60.29
C THR A 592 -30.84 -12.79 60.95
N THR A 593 -30.50 -14.01 61.31
CA THR A 593 -31.25 -14.89 62.20
C THR A 593 -30.36 -15.21 63.39
N GLU A 594 -30.10 -14.21 64.20
CA GLU A 594 -29.76 -14.34 65.62
C GLU A 594 -30.48 -13.22 66.37
N ASN A 595 -31.77 -13.42 66.56
CA ASN A 595 -32.58 -12.75 67.58
C ASN A 595 -33.79 -13.63 67.85
N GLU A 596 -33.54 -14.75 68.54
CA GLU A 596 -34.47 -15.61 69.28
C GLU A 596 -33.55 -16.65 69.97
N GLY A 597 -33.40 -16.72 71.29
CA GLY A 597 -34.26 -16.28 72.36
C GLY A 597 -33.51 -15.78 73.59
N VAL A 598 -34.22 -14.89 74.29
CA VAL A 598 -34.08 -14.63 75.71
C VAL A 598 -34.88 -15.70 76.44
N GLU A 599 -34.25 -16.42 77.36
CA GLU A 599 -34.72 -16.61 78.75
C GLU A 599 -33.56 -17.06 79.64
#